data_AF-A0A1I1S732-F1
#
_entry.id   AF-A0A1I1S732-F1
#
_cell.length_a   1.000
_cell.length_b   1.000
_cell.length_c   1.000
_cell.angle_alpha   90.00
_cell.angle_beta   90.00
_cell.angle_gamma   90.00
#
_symmetry.space_group_name_H-M   'P 1'
#
loop_
_entity.id
_entity.type
_entity.pdbx_description
1 polymer ?
#
loop_
_entity_poly.entity_id
_entity_poly.type
_entity_poly.pdbx_seq_one_letter_code
_entity_poly.pdbx_strand_id
1 'polypeptide(L)' 'MSNVANCPTCGGKSKIKETNSETTYLAIQDDELVNKIGQLKKAMQKYKDKAEALEKQLESNT' A
#
# COMPACT_ATOMS: atom_id res chain seq x y z
N MET A 1 -0.83 -7.30 0.82
CA MET A 1 -0.08 -6.10 1.25
C MET A 1 1.21 -6.55 1.90
N SER A 2 2.34 -5.89 1.65
CA SER A 2 3.60 -6.21 2.33
C SER A 2 3.49 -5.85 3.81
N ASN A 3 3.89 -6.75 4.71
CA ASN A 3 4.01 -6.42 6.14
C ASN A 3 5.26 -5.55 6.34
N VAL A 4 5.10 -4.35 6.89
CA VAL A 4 6.17 -3.35 7.03
C VAL A 4 6.34 -3.01 8.50
N ALA A 5 7.56 -3.07 8.99
CA ALA A 5 7.93 -2.70 10.36
C ALA A 5 9.23 -1.91 10.39
N ASN A 6 9.57 -1.40 11.57
CA ASN A 6 10.90 -0.85 11.81
C ASN A 6 11.86 -2.01 12.03
N CYS A 7 13.03 -1.96 11.39
CA CYS A 7 14.11 -2.88 11.65
C CYS A 7 14.58 -2.70 13.11
N PRO A 8 14.65 -3.77 13.92
CA PRO A 8 15.06 -3.66 15.32
C PRO A 8 16.53 -3.25 15.48
N THR A 9 17.37 -3.44 14.45
CA THR A 9 18.82 -3.16 14.50
C THR A 9 19.17 -1.74 14.12
N CYS A 10 18.56 -1.19 13.05
CA CYS A 10 18.91 0.13 12.53
C CYS A 10 17.76 1.15 12.55
N GLY A 11 16.55 0.76 12.97
CA GLY A 11 15.36 1.61 13.02
C GLY A 11 14.74 1.95 11.65
N GLY A 12 15.38 1.60 10.53
CA GLY A 12 14.88 1.85 9.19
C GLY A 12 13.60 1.08 8.84
N LYS A 13 12.82 1.57 7.87
CA LYS A 13 11.61 0.89 7.40
C LYS A 13 11.98 -0.35 6.58
N SER A 14 11.43 -1.50 6.98
CA SER A 14 11.72 -2.79 6.37
C SER A 14 10.46 -3.59 6.12
N LYS A 15 10.45 -4.34 5.02
CA LYS A 15 9.47 -5.39 4.76
C LYS A 15 9.84 -6.63 5.58
N ILE A 16 8.87 -7.17 6.30
CA ILE A 16 9.02 -8.43 7.02
C ILE A 16 8.77 -9.59 6.04
N LYS A 17 9.67 -10.57 6.04
CA LYS A 17 9.44 -11.90 5.46
C LYS A 17 9.65 -12.94 6.53
N GLU A 18 8.72 -13.88 6.64
CA GLU A 18 8.84 -15.03 7.53
C GLU A 18 9.02 -16.28 6.67
N THR A 19 10.13 -16.98 6.88
CA THR A 19 10.44 -18.24 6.18
C THR A 19 11.08 -19.19 7.16
N ASN A 20 10.59 -20.43 7.25
CA ASN A 20 11.18 -21.49 8.07
C ASN A 20 11.43 -21.10 9.55
N SER A 21 10.51 -20.35 10.16
CA SER A 21 10.60 -19.82 11.53
C SER A 21 11.64 -18.70 11.74
N GLU A 22 12.26 -18.20 10.69
CA GLU A 22 13.14 -17.03 10.73
C GLU A 22 12.44 -15.79 10.16
N THR A 23 12.53 -14.68 10.90
CA THR A 23 12.00 -13.37 10.49
C THR A 23 13.12 -12.55 9.86
N THR A 24 13.04 -12.33 8.55
CA THR A 24 13.97 -11.45 7.82
C THR A 24 13.38 -10.06 7.64
N TYR A 25 14.17 -9.04 7.95
CA TYR A 25 13.85 -7.64 7.72
C TYR A 25 14.59 -7.14 6.48
N LEU A 26 13.87 -6.89 5.39
CA LEU A 26 14.42 -6.37 4.15
C LEU A 26 14.17 -4.86 4.06
N ALA A 27 15.24 -4.07 4.00
CA ALA A 27 15.14 -2.62 3.86
C ALA A 27 14.33 -2.24 2.62
N ILE A 28 13.37 -1.33 2.78
CA ILE A 28 12.61 -0.78 1.65
C ILE A 28 13.47 0.34 1.06
N GLN A 29 13.84 0.18 -0.22
CA GLN A 29 14.62 1.15 -0.98
C GLN A 29 13.71 2.06 -1.82
N ASP A 30 14.31 3.10 -2.41
CA ASP A 30 13.59 4.16 -3.13
C ASP A 30 12.70 3.63 -4.25
N ASP A 31 13.20 2.71 -5.08
CA ASP A 31 12.42 2.15 -6.19
C ASP A 31 11.21 1.33 -5.70
N GLU A 32 11.38 0.54 -4.63
CA GLU A 32 10.25 -0.20 -4.04
C GLU A 32 9.23 0.77 -3.42
N LEU A 33 9.70 1.86 -2.81
CA LEU A 33 8.85 2.90 -2.23
C LEU A 33 8.04 3.63 -3.30
N VAL A 34 8.69 4.07 -4.39
CA VAL A 34 8.03 4.73 -5.53
C VAL A 34 6.97 3.82 -6.14
N ASN A 35 7.29 2.54 -6.32
CA ASN A 35 6.33 1.54 -6.83
C ASN A 35 5.11 1.39 -5.91
N LYS A 36 5.31 1.30 -4.58
CA LYS A 36 4.21 1.21 -3.61
C LYS A 36 3.35 2.47 -3.59
N ILE A 37 3.96 3.66 -3.65
CA ILE A 37 3.24 4.94 -3.76
C ILE A 37 2.40 4.97 -5.04
N GLY A 38 2.97 4.54 -6.18
CA GLY A 38 2.25 4.44 -7.44
C GLY A 38 1.03 3.51 -7.38
N GLN A 39 1.17 2.35 -6.74
CA GLN A 39 0.04 1.42 -6.52
C GLN A 39 -1.06 2.05 -5.65
N LEU A 40 -0.69 2.78 -4.59
CA LEU A 40 -1.64 3.43 -3.70
C LEU A 40 -2.44 4.54 -4.41
N LYS A 41 -1.76 5.40 -5.18
CA LYS A 41 -2.42 6.44 -5.98
C LYS A 41 -3.41 5.84 -6.99
N LYS A 42 -3.04 4.75 -7.66
CA LYS A 42 -3.94 4.05 -8.60
C LYS A 42 -5.16 3.47 -7.89
N ALA A 43 -5.00 2.89 -6.71
CA ALA A 43 -6.11 2.37 -5.92
C ALA A 43 -7.06 3.50 -5.49
N MET A 44 -6.51 4.60 -4.98
CA MET A 44 -7.30 5.79 -4.58
C MET A 44 -8.09 6.37 -5.75
N GLN A 45 -7.48 6.49 -6.94
CA GLN A 45 -8.19 6.98 -8.12
C GLN A 45 -9.38 6.06 -8.47
N LYS A 46 -9.18 4.74 -8.47
CA LYS A 46 -10.27 3.79 -8.72
C LYS A 46 -11.42 3.91 -7.71
N TYR A 47 -11.11 4.17 -6.44
CA TYR A 47 -12.15 4.38 -5.43
C TYR A 47 -12.88 5.70 -5.64
N LYS A 48 -12.16 6.77 -6.00
CA LYS A 48 -12.74 8.06 -6.33
C LYS A 48 -13.68 7.95 -7.54
N ASP A 49 -13.24 7.33 -8.63
CA ASP A 49 -14.05 7.16 -9.84
C ASP A 49 -15.34 6.36 -9.54
N LYS A 50 -15.24 5.34 -8.69
CA LYS A 50 -16.41 4.55 -8.24
C LYS A 50 -17.35 5.38 -7.37
N ALA A 51 -16.82 6.19 -6.46
CA ALA A 51 -17.63 7.07 -5.61
C ALA A 51 -18.38 8.10 -6.46
N GLU A 52 -17.70 8.77 -7.38
CA GLU A 52 -18.32 9.73 -8.29
C GLU A 52 -19.38 9.08 -9.20
N ALA A 53 -19.13 7.85 -9.67
CA ALA A 53 -20.12 7.10 -10.45
C ALA A 53 -21.35 6.72 -9.63
N LEU A 54 -21.17 6.38 -8.33
CA LEU A 54 -22.27 6.08 -7.41
C LEU A 54 -23.06 7.34 -7.05
N GLU A 55 -22.40 8.47 -6.80
CA GLU A 55 -23.03 9.76 -6.53
C GLU A 55 -23.95 10.18 -7.68
N LYS A 56 -23.45 10.11 -8.93
CA LYS A 56 -24.27 10.40 -10.12
C LYS A 56 -25.49 9.49 -10.25
N GLN A 57 -25.35 8.20 -9.91
CA GLN A 57 -26.47 7.26 -9.94
C GLN A 57 -27.53 7.60 -8.89
N LEU A 58 -27.12 8.03 -7.70
CA LEU A 58 -28.04 8.45 -6.64
C LEU A 58 -28.77 9.74 -7.03
N GLU A 59 -28.06 10.72 -7.58
CA GLU A 59 -28.66 11.95 -8.10
C GLU A 59 -29.66 11.68 -9.23
N SER A 60 -29.39 10.72 -10.12
CA SER A 60 -30.32 10.35 -11.20
C SER A 60 -31.56 9.57 -10.74
N ASN A 61 -31.55 9.03 -9.52
CA ASN A 61 -32.65 8.26 -8.93
C ASN A 61 -33.46 9.07 -7.89
N THR A 62 -33.21 10.38 -7.79
CA THR A 62 -33.96 11.33 -6.95
C THR A 62 -34.81 12.24 -7.84
#